data_AF-A0A1H7WWW3-F1
#
_entry.id   AF-A0A1H7WWW3-F1
#
_cell.length_a   1.000
_cell.length_b   1.000
_cell.length_c   1.000
_cell.angle_alpha   90.00
_cell.angle_beta   90.00
_cell.angle_gamma   90.00
#
_symmetry.space_group_name_H-M   'P 1'
#
loop_
_entity.id
_entity.type
_entity.pdbx_description
1 polymer ?
#
loop_
_entity_poly.entity_id
_entity_poly.type
_entity_poly.pdbx_seq_one_letter_code
_entity_poly.pdbx_strand_id
1 'polypeptide(L)'
;MSDLVYMKDVALDCRKTDRYGRSVCRVHVAPNSAPGGPQTIDAGLTMITLGLAWWYRDYAREQTPQERGQYEFAEKEGVRLRSDKRAMAP
;
A
#
# COMPACT_ATOMS: atom_id res chain seq x y z
N MET A 1 6.45 -7.64 0.93
CA MET A 1 5.43 -7.73 -0.14
C MET A 1 4.94 -9.17 -0.28
N SER A 2 5.82 -10.18 -0.34
CA SER A 2 5.42 -11.59 -0.47
C SER A 2 4.35 -12.01 0.55
N ASP A 3 4.49 -11.73 1.84
CA ASP A 3 3.46 -12.13 2.83
C ASP A 3 2.08 -11.47 2.64
N LEU A 4 2.02 -10.32 1.97
CA LEU A 4 0.77 -9.58 1.75
C LEU A 4 0.03 -10.03 0.48
N VAL A 5 0.75 -10.36 -0.60
CA VAL A 5 0.15 -10.59 -1.93
C VAL A 5 0.47 -11.95 -2.55
N TYR A 6 1.43 -12.71 -2.00
CA TYR A 6 1.84 -13.98 -2.59
C TYR A 6 0.76 -15.06 -2.40
N MET A 7 0.41 -15.74 -3.50
CA MET A 7 -0.66 -16.75 -3.57
C MET A 7 -2.05 -16.27 -3.10
N LYS A 8 -2.35 -14.98 -3.25
CA LYS A 8 -3.69 -14.42 -2.99
C LYS A 8 -4.27 -13.82 -4.25
N ASP A 9 -5.59 -13.90 -4.40
CA ASP A 9 -6.30 -13.16 -5.41
C ASP A 9 -6.22 -11.66 -5.10
N VAL A 10 -5.92 -10.85 -6.13
CA VAL A 10 -5.78 -9.40 -5.99
C VAL A 10 -6.70 -8.65 -6.95
N ALA A 11 -7.24 -7.51 -6.49
CA ALA A 11 -7.89 -6.52 -7.34
C ALA A 11 -6.89 -5.41 -7.67
N LEU A 12 -6.82 -5.05 -8.95
CA LEU A 12 -5.96 -3.97 -9.43
C LEU A 12 -6.81 -2.78 -9.85
N ASP A 13 -6.56 -1.62 -9.23
CA ASP A 13 -7.08 -0.32 -9.70
C ASP A 13 -5.94 0.43 -10.40
N CYS A 14 -5.89 0.30 -11.72
CA CYS A 14 -4.86 0.91 -12.57
C CYS A 14 -5.38 2.22 -13.17
N ARG A 15 -4.75 3.34 -12.83
CA ARG A 15 -5.20 4.68 -13.29
C ARG A 15 -4.27 5.32 -14.31
N LYS A 16 -3.09 4.72 -14.54
CA LYS A 16 -2.08 5.27 -15.41
C LYS A 16 -1.19 4.18 -15.99
N THR A 17 -0.68 4.44 -17.19
CA THR A 17 0.49 3.76 -17.73
C THR A 17 1.66 4.74 -17.72
N ASP A 18 2.80 4.33 -17.16
CA ASP A 18 3.99 5.17 -17.10
C ASP A 18 4.66 5.34 -18.48
N ARG A 19 5.70 6.17 -18.54
CA ARG A 19 6.46 6.44 -19.77
C ARG A 19 7.21 5.22 -20.34
N TYR A 20 7.30 4.14 -19.58
CA TYR A 20 7.96 2.89 -19.96
C TYR A 20 6.94 1.80 -20.32
N GLY A 21 5.65 2.13 -20.39
CA GLY A 21 4.58 1.18 -20.74
C GLY A 21 4.10 0.31 -19.58
N ARG A 22 4.42 0.64 -18.32
CA ARG A 22 4.00 -0.13 -17.15
C ARG A 22 2.72 0.44 -16.55
N SER A 23 1.75 -0.42 -16.21
CA SER A 23 0.55 0.00 -15.49
C SER A 23 0.88 0.33 -14.03
N VAL A 24 0.54 1.54 -13.59
CA VAL A 24 0.63 1.99 -12.21
C VAL A 24 -0.72 1.73 -11.55
N CYS A 25 -0.74 0.77 -10.63
CA CYS A 25 -1.97 0.27 -10.02
C CYS A 25 -1.88 0.27 -8.50
N ARG A 26 -3.02 0.46 -7.85
CA ARG A 26 -3.20 0.09 -6.45
C ARG A 26 -3.64 -1.36 -6.39
N VAL A 27 -3.05 -2.09 -5.46
CA VAL A 27 -3.25 -3.52 -5.28
C VAL A 27 -4.07 -3.73 -4.03
N HIS A 28 -5.27 -4.27 -4.19
CA HIS A 28 -6.13 -4.64 -3.09
C HIS A 28 -6.14 -6.15 -2.89
N VAL A 29 -6.08 -6.58 -1.63
CA VAL A 29 -6.12 -7.99 -1.24
C VAL A 29 -7.26 -8.25 -0.28
N ALA A 30 -7.73 -9.49 -0.26
CA ALA A 30 -8.66 -9.94 0.77
C ALA A 30 -7.98 -9.92 2.15
N PRO A 31 -8.71 -9.59 3.22
CA PRO A 31 -8.18 -9.71 4.58
C PRO A 31 -7.83 -11.16 4.91
N ASN A 32 -6.79 -11.38 5.71
CA ASN A 32 -6.39 -12.73 6.14
C ASN A 32 -7.51 -13.47 6.89
N SER A 33 -8.42 -12.74 7.54
CA SER A 33 -9.59 -13.29 8.21
C SER A 33 -10.66 -13.82 7.25
N ALA A 34 -10.61 -13.46 5.96
CA ALA A 34 -11.53 -13.97 4.94
C ALA A 34 -10.79 -14.16 3.59
N PRO A 35 -10.02 -15.27 3.42
CA PRO A 35 -9.14 -15.50 2.27
C PRO A 35 -9.80 -15.61 0.87
N GLY A 36 -11.12 -15.52 0.76
CA GLY A 36 -11.87 -15.42 -0.50
C GLY A 36 -12.93 -14.32 -0.48
N GLY A 37 -12.81 -13.39 0.48
CA GLY A 37 -13.71 -12.26 0.65
C GLY A 37 -13.37 -11.09 -0.29
N PRO A 38 -14.07 -9.95 -0.13
CA PRO A 38 -13.81 -8.78 -0.96
C PRO A 38 -12.38 -8.25 -0.74
N GLN A 39 -11.72 -7.90 -1.84
CA GLN A 39 -10.38 -7.35 -1.85
C GLN A 39 -10.42 -5.86 -1.46
N THR A 40 -10.37 -5.59 -0.16
CA THR A 40 -10.54 -4.24 0.39
C THR A 40 -9.26 -3.67 1.01
N ILE A 41 -8.24 -4.48 1.27
CA ILE A 41 -7.00 -4.02 1.89
C ILE A 41 -6.03 -3.55 0.81
N ASP A 42 -5.70 -2.25 0.80
CA ASP A 42 -4.62 -1.71 -0.03
C ASP A 42 -3.25 -2.17 0.51
N ALA A 43 -2.59 -3.06 -0.24
CA ALA A 43 -1.31 -3.63 0.15
C ALA A 43 -0.18 -2.58 0.19
N GLY A 44 -0.23 -1.58 -0.71
CA GLY A 44 0.72 -0.48 -0.73
C GLY A 44 0.61 0.38 0.52
N LEU A 45 -0.63 0.74 0.87
CA LEU A 45 -0.92 1.48 2.09
C LEU A 45 -0.47 0.71 3.33
N THR A 46 -0.73 -0.60 3.42
CA THR A 46 -0.26 -1.43 4.54
C THR A 46 1.27 -1.41 4.66
N MET A 47 2.01 -1.53 3.55
CA MET A 47 3.47 -1.46 3.59
C MET A 47 3.99 -0.10 4.04
N ILE A 48 3.34 1.00 3.63
CA ILE A 48 3.72 2.34 4.08
C ILE A 48 3.46 2.47 5.59
N THR A 49 2.28 2.07 6.05
CA THR A 49 1.93 2.11 7.48
C THR A 49 2.90 1.30 8.34
N LEU A 50 3.36 0.14 7.85
CA LEU A 50 4.34 -0.70 8.56
C LEU A 50 5.80 -0.21 8.42
N GLY A 51 6.04 0.92 7.74
CA GLY A 51 7.40 1.41 7.50
C GLY A 51 8.23 0.51 6.57
N LEU A 52 7.59 -0.30 5.74
CA LEU A 52 8.26 -1.15 4.75
C LEU A 52 8.41 -0.43 3.40
N ALA A 53 7.52 0.53 3.12
CA ALA A 53 7.53 1.35 1.93
C ALA A 53 7.47 2.85 2.27
N TRP A 54 7.48 3.69 1.26
CA TRP A 54 7.41 5.15 1.37
C TRP A 54 6.51 5.69 0.26
N TRP A 55 5.88 6.86 0.46
CA TRP A 55 4.91 7.39 -0.48
C TRP A 55 5.55 8.38 -1.46
N TYR A 56 5.71 7.96 -2.71
CA TYR A 56 6.26 8.85 -3.74
C TYR A 56 5.25 9.92 -4.17
N ARG A 57 5.59 11.19 -3.91
CA ARG A 57 4.68 12.33 -4.04
C ARG A 57 4.24 12.62 -5.47
N ASP A 58 4.99 12.20 -6.49
CA ASP A 58 4.56 12.38 -7.87
C ASP A 58 3.31 11.53 -8.20
N TYR A 59 3.19 10.34 -7.59
CA TYR A 59 2.01 9.49 -7.75
C TYR A 59 0.81 9.96 -6.91
N ALA A 60 0.99 10.91 -5.98
CA ALA A 60 -0.13 11.52 -5.25
C ALA A 60 -1.13 12.22 -6.18
N ARG A 61 -0.68 12.69 -7.36
CA ARG A 61 -1.53 13.35 -8.35
C ARG A 61 -2.58 12.43 -8.97
N GLU A 62 -2.36 11.11 -8.89
CA GLU A 62 -3.22 10.07 -9.44
C GLU A 62 -4.23 9.54 -8.40
N GLN A 63 -4.14 10.05 -7.17
CA GLN A 63 -4.97 9.69 -6.03
C GLN A 63 -6.08 10.72 -5.80
N THR A 64 -7.22 10.25 -5.32
CA THR A 64 -8.29 11.14 -4.84
C THR A 64 -7.80 11.92 -3.61
N PRO A 65 -8.45 13.04 -3.24
CA PRO A 65 -8.11 13.76 -2.01
C PRO A 65 -8.14 12.88 -0.75
N GLN A 66 -9.09 11.95 -0.67
CA GLN A 66 -9.21 11.02 0.45
C GLN A 66 -8.04 10.03 0.49
N GLU A 67 -7.68 9.45 -0.65
CA GLU A 67 -6.55 8.52 -0.78
C GLU A 67 -5.23 9.20 -0.40
N ARG A 68 -5.02 10.44 -0.85
CA ARG A 68 -3.84 11.22 -0.45
C ARG A 68 -3.75 11.39 1.08
N GLY A 69 -4.88 11.67 1.73
CA GLY A 69 -4.93 11.79 3.19
C GLY A 69 -4.57 10.49 3.91
N GLN A 70 -5.06 9.34 3.41
CA GLN A 70 -4.72 8.02 3.95
C GLN A 70 -3.23 7.71 3.83
N TYR A 71 -2.65 7.96 2.66
CA TYR A 71 -1.22 7.73 2.39
C TYR A 71 -0.33 8.67 3.21
N GLU A 72 -0.74 9.94 3.39
CA GLU A 72 -0.01 10.89 4.22
C GLU A 72 0.03 10.44 5.68
N PHE A 73 -1.11 9.98 6.21
CA PHE A 73 -1.19 9.46 7.57
C PHE A 73 -0.35 8.19 7.74
N ALA A 74 -0.46 7.25 6.80
CA ALA A 74 0.31 6.02 6.81
C ALA A 74 1.82 6.28 6.81
N GLU A 75 2.30 7.24 6.03
CA GLU A 75 3.73 7.58 6.00
C GLU A 75 4.21 8.14 7.34
N LYS A 76 3.40 8.99 8.00
CA LYS A 76 3.72 9.48 9.36
C LYS A 76 3.83 8.34 10.37
N GLU A 77 2.89 7.40 10.35
CA GLU A 77 2.92 6.21 11.20
C GLU A 77 4.15 5.32 10.90
N GLY A 78 4.43 5.08 9.63
CA GLY A 78 5.57 4.28 9.18
C GLY A 78 6.93 4.89 9.56
N VAL A 79 7.07 6.22 9.46
CA VAL A 79 8.28 6.93 9.91
C VAL A 79 8.47 6.80 11.42
N ARG A 80 7.39 6.86 12.21
CA ARG A 80 7.45 6.61 13.66
C ARG A 80 7.96 5.20 13.95
N LEU A 81 7.40 4.18 13.30
CA LEU A 81 7.83 2.79 13.47
C LEU A 81 9.28 2.56 13.07
N ARG A 82 9.74 3.13 11.95
CA ARG A 82 11.15 3.06 11.53
C ARG A 82 12.11 3.71 12.52
N SER A 83 11.66 4.77 13.18
CA SER A 83 12.47 5.52 14.15
C SER A 83 12.51 4.83 15.51
N ASP A 84 11.52 3.99 15.82
CA ASP A 84 11.49 3.18 17.04
C ASP A 84 12.24 1.85 16.83
N LYS A 85 13.50 1.82 17.27
CA LYS A 85 14.38 0.64 17.18
C LYS A 85 13.83 -0.62 17.88
N ARG A 86 12.82 -0.50 18.74
CA ARG A 86 12.16 -1.63 19.40
C ARG A 86 10.98 -2.20 18.61
N ALA A 87 10.41 -1.44 17.68
CA ALA A 87 9.22 -1.81 16.92
C ALA A 87 9.50 -2.59 15.61
N MET A 88 10.77 -2.65 15.19
CA MET A 88 11.19 -3.33 13.95
C MET A 88 11.61 -4.79 14.15
N ALA A 89 11.45 -5.34 15.36
CA ALA A 89 11.74 -6.75 15.66
C ALA A 89 10.48 -7.61 15.43
N PRO A 90 10.60 -8.78 14.78
CA PRO A 90 9.48 -9.68 14.50
C PRO A 90 8.89 -10.32 15.76
#